data_AF-A0A383BRA1-F1
#
_entry.id   AF-A0A383BRA1-F1
#
_cell.length_a   1.000
_cell.length_b   1.000
_cell.length_c   1.000
_cell.angle_alpha   90.00
_cell.angle_beta   90.00
_cell.angle_gamma   90.00
#
_symmetry.space_group_name_H-M   'P 1'
#
loop_
_entity.id
_entity.type
_entity.pdbx_description
1 polymer ?
#
loop_
_entity_poly.entity_id
_entity_poly.type
_entity_poly.pdbx_seq_one_letter_code
_entity_poly.pdbx_strand_id
1 'polypeptide(L)'
;MHISVLTVAIFYSIDRLDWRKHALIFRSSVIPLILCVLIGFPWMMGIAFSEWDERSLEEIESFAEKHITLNDTVVVNCYVYFGARKRTKDLLVSSYGGGLGFKEIPPEQARLVSKMIIREDEFFLMQSKYGGQWKITDEFSLPLKDYGFFNYRFGDFRVWDSLVVYERDE
;
A
#
# COMPACT_ATOMS: atom_id res chain seq x y z
N MET A 1 35.00 -60.17 26.36
CA MET A 1 33.68 -59.83 25.77
C MET A 1 32.84 -58.88 26.64
N HIS A 2 33.46 -57.97 27.42
CA HIS A 2 32.74 -57.05 28.32
C HIS A 2 32.92 -55.57 27.96
N ILE A 3 33.97 -55.22 27.21
CA ILE A 3 34.27 -53.83 26.83
C ILE A 3 33.22 -53.31 25.82
N SER A 4 32.78 -54.15 24.87
CA SER A 4 31.85 -53.76 23.80
C SER A 4 30.44 -53.40 24.27
N VAL A 5 29.95 -54.00 25.36
CA VAL A 5 28.59 -53.73 25.88
C VAL A 5 28.55 -52.39 26.61
N LEU A 6 29.62 -52.06 27.33
CA LEU A 6 29.72 -50.79 28.06
C LEU A 6 29.79 -49.59 27.10
N THR A 7 30.56 -49.71 26.00
CA THR A 7 30.64 -48.65 24.99
C THR A 7 29.31 -48.42 24.28
N VAL A 8 28.61 -49.50 23.89
CA VAL A 8 27.29 -49.38 23.25
C VAL A 8 26.26 -48.76 24.21
N ALA A 9 26.28 -49.12 25.50
CA ALA A 9 25.39 -48.53 26.49
C ALA A 9 25.68 -47.03 26.72
N ILE A 10 26.95 -46.61 26.69
CA ILE A 10 27.36 -45.21 26.82
C ILE A 10 26.93 -44.41 25.59
N PHE A 11 27.19 -44.90 24.38
CA PHE A 11 26.76 -44.22 23.14
C PHE A 11 25.23 -44.12 23.05
N TYR A 12 24.50 -45.20 23.40
CA TYR A 12 23.04 -45.17 23.45
C TYR A 12 22.50 -44.19 24.51
N SER A 13 23.18 -44.07 25.65
CA SER A 13 22.77 -43.13 26.70
C SER A 13 23.05 -41.67 26.33
N ILE A 14 24.16 -41.40 25.64
CA ILE A 14 24.52 -40.06 25.13
C ILE A 14 23.54 -39.63 24.04
N ASP A 15 23.27 -40.51 23.07
CA ASP A 15 22.32 -40.26 21.97
C ASP A 15 20.90 -40.00 22.49
N ARG A 16 20.46 -40.76 23.51
CA ARG A 16 19.17 -40.56 24.17
C ARG A 16 19.12 -39.26 24.98
N LEU A 17 20.24 -38.79 25.52
CA LEU A 17 20.33 -37.52 26.23
C LEU A 17 20.27 -36.33 25.27
N ASP A 18 20.95 -36.44 24.13
CA ASP A 18 20.96 -35.41 23.09
C ASP A 18 19.59 -35.26 22.43
N TRP A 19 18.93 -36.37 22.12
CA TRP A 19 17.55 -36.38 21.63
C TRP A 19 16.59 -35.68 22.61
N ARG A 20 16.74 -35.94 23.91
CA ARG A 20 15.92 -35.27 24.94
C ARG A 20 16.19 -33.77 25.00
N LYS A 21 17.43 -33.32 24.88
CA LYS A 21 17.78 -31.88 24.85
C LYS A 21 17.20 -31.21 23.61
N HIS A 22 17.38 -31.79 22.43
CA HIS A 22 16.81 -31.27 21.18
C HIS A 22 15.29 -31.24 21.23
N ALA A 23 14.64 -32.28 21.74
CA ALA A 23 13.19 -32.30 21.91
C ALA A 23 12.69 -31.23 22.90
N LEU A 24 13.45 -30.92 23.95
CA LEU A 24 13.07 -29.94 24.96
C LEU A 24 13.24 -28.50 24.43
N ILE A 25 14.33 -28.23 23.69
CA ILE A 25 14.55 -26.95 22.98
C ILE A 25 13.49 -26.75 21.88
N PHE A 26 13.19 -27.80 21.12
CA PHE A 26 12.14 -27.75 20.11
C PHE A 26 10.79 -27.44 20.74
N ARG A 27 10.43 -28.11 21.85
CA ARG A 27 9.18 -27.83 22.57
C ARG A 27 9.15 -26.43 23.20
N SER A 28 10.25 -25.93 23.74
CA SER A 28 10.30 -24.61 24.38
C SER A 28 10.21 -23.46 23.39
N SER A 29 10.65 -23.66 22.14
CA SER A 29 10.74 -22.58 21.15
C SER A 29 9.67 -22.69 20.05
N VAL A 30 9.40 -23.90 19.56
CA VAL A 30 8.49 -24.11 18.42
C VAL A 30 7.03 -24.10 18.85
N ILE A 31 6.69 -24.65 20.03
CA ILE A 31 5.30 -24.66 20.51
C ILE A 31 4.76 -23.23 20.74
N PRO A 32 5.49 -22.32 21.40
CA PRO A 32 5.04 -20.94 21.54
C PRO A 32 4.92 -20.22 20.19
N LEU A 33 5.86 -20.45 19.27
CA LEU A 33 5.79 -19.89 17.92
C LEU A 33 4.53 -20.36 17.17
N ILE A 34 4.22 -21.66 17.22
CA ILE A 34 3.01 -22.22 16.62
C ILE A 34 1.77 -21.61 17.27
N LEU A 35 1.73 -21.47 18.59
CA LEU A 35 0.60 -20.86 19.29
C LEU A 35 0.43 -19.37 18.93
N CYS A 36 1.51 -18.61 18.82
CA CYS A 36 1.48 -17.22 18.36
C CYS A 36 0.93 -17.11 16.94
N VAL A 37 1.30 -18.02 16.03
CA VAL A 37 0.75 -18.05 14.67
C VAL A 37 -0.72 -18.46 14.68
N LEU A 38 -1.10 -19.50 15.43
CA LEU A 38 -2.47 -20.01 15.47
C LEU A 38 -3.47 -19.05 16.14
N ILE A 39 -3.02 -18.15 17.01
CA ILE A 39 -3.88 -17.13 17.64
C ILE A 39 -3.77 -15.81 16.86
N GLY A 40 -2.55 -15.38 16.54
CA GLY A 40 -2.30 -14.12 15.86
C GLY A 40 -2.82 -14.10 14.43
N PHE A 41 -2.67 -15.20 13.68
CA PHE A 41 -3.10 -15.24 12.28
C PHE A 41 -4.63 -15.16 12.13
N PRO A 42 -5.45 -15.96 12.85
CA PRO A 42 -6.91 -15.81 12.78
C PRO A 42 -7.40 -14.46 13.30
N TRP A 43 -6.74 -13.88 14.32
CA TRP A 43 -7.06 -12.54 14.79
C TRP A 43 -6.79 -11.48 13.71
N MET A 44 -5.61 -11.51 13.08
CA MET A 44 -5.27 -10.62 11.97
C MET A 44 -6.19 -10.83 10.76
N MET A 45 -6.55 -12.08 10.43
CA MET A 45 -7.53 -12.38 9.39
C MET A 45 -8.91 -11.82 9.76
N GLY A 46 -9.34 -11.96 11.01
CA GLY A 46 -10.60 -11.43 11.51
C GLY A 46 -10.70 -9.91 11.32
N ILE A 47 -9.64 -9.18 11.69
CA ILE A 47 -9.54 -7.73 11.46
C ILE A 47 -9.56 -7.42 9.96
N ALA A 48 -8.78 -8.15 9.16
CA ALA A 48 -8.71 -7.93 7.72
C ALA A 48 -10.07 -8.14 7.03
N PHE A 49 -10.86 -9.13 7.46
CA PHE A 49 -12.19 -9.38 6.95
C PHE A 49 -13.24 -8.40 7.49
N SER A 50 -13.18 -8.03 8.78
CA SER A 50 -14.13 -7.06 9.35
C SER A 50 -13.99 -5.67 8.74
N GLU A 51 -12.77 -5.30 8.34
CA GLU A 51 -12.48 -4.02 7.69
C GLU A 51 -12.52 -4.11 6.15
N TRP A 52 -12.89 -5.26 5.58
CA TRP A 52 -12.82 -5.48 4.13
C TRP A 52 -13.72 -4.50 3.35
N ASP A 53 -14.97 -4.35 3.79
CA ASP A 53 -15.92 -3.43 3.17
C ASP A 53 -15.54 -1.96 3.41
N GLU A 54 -14.91 -1.65 4.54
CA GLU A 54 -14.44 -0.27 4.83
C GLU A 54 -13.18 0.11 4.02
N ARG A 55 -12.43 -0.88 3.54
CA ARG A 55 -11.30 -0.71 2.62
C ARG A 55 -11.74 -0.76 1.15
N SER A 56 -13.04 -0.88 0.86
CA SER A 56 -13.50 -0.90 -0.52
C SER A 56 -13.10 0.42 -1.19
N LEU A 57 -12.41 0.30 -2.32
CA LEU A 57 -12.05 1.44 -3.16
C LEU A 57 -13.20 1.77 -4.12
N GLU A 58 -14.38 1.18 -3.94
CA GLU A 58 -15.48 1.23 -4.91
C GLU A 58 -15.97 2.66 -5.15
N GLU A 59 -16.05 3.48 -4.09
CA GLU A 59 -16.43 4.89 -4.21
C GLU A 59 -15.39 5.69 -4.99
N ILE A 60 -14.10 5.46 -4.73
CA ILE A 60 -12.98 6.14 -5.40
C ILE A 60 -12.89 5.69 -6.86
N GLU A 61 -13.06 4.40 -7.12
CA GLU A 61 -13.09 3.84 -8.47
C GLU A 61 -14.27 4.41 -9.25
N SER A 62 -15.48 4.41 -8.67
CA SER A 62 -16.68 4.97 -9.29
C SER A 62 -16.53 6.48 -9.57
N PHE A 63 -15.93 7.22 -8.64
CA PHE A 63 -15.61 8.63 -8.83
C PHE A 63 -14.63 8.84 -10.00
N ALA A 64 -13.57 8.05 -10.07
CA ALA A 64 -12.61 8.11 -11.18
C ALA A 64 -13.28 7.77 -12.53
N GLU A 65 -14.11 6.72 -12.56
CA GLU A 65 -14.80 6.27 -13.77
C GLU A 65 -15.79 7.30 -14.31
N LYS A 66 -16.44 8.08 -13.44
CA LYS A 66 -17.36 9.15 -13.84
C LYS A 66 -16.65 10.25 -14.65
N HIS A 67 -15.36 10.49 -14.38
CA HIS A 67 -14.63 11.65 -14.89
C HIS A 67 -13.56 11.34 -15.92
N ILE A 68 -13.18 10.08 -16.09
CA ILE A 68 -12.09 9.68 -16.98
C ILE A 68 -12.62 8.94 -18.21
N THR A 69 -12.14 9.34 -19.38
CA THR A 69 -12.40 8.66 -20.66
C THR A 69 -11.13 8.09 -21.28
N LEU A 70 -11.29 7.14 -22.22
CA LEU A 70 -10.19 6.47 -22.91
C LEU A 70 -9.30 7.39 -23.74
N ASN A 71 -9.73 8.64 -23.99
CA ASN A 71 -8.95 9.62 -24.73
C ASN A 71 -8.13 10.53 -23.81
N ASP A 72 -8.41 10.50 -22.51
CA ASP A 72 -7.79 11.42 -21.55
C ASP A 72 -6.37 10.99 -21.19
N THR A 73 -5.50 12.00 -21.08
CA THR A 73 -4.21 11.87 -20.40
C THR A 73 -4.33 12.55 -19.04
N VAL A 74 -4.25 11.76 -17.97
CA VAL A 74 -4.66 12.21 -16.64
C VAL A 74 -3.48 12.18 -15.66
N VAL A 75 -3.39 13.22 -14.84
CA VAL A 75 -2.50 13.26 -13.67
C VAL A 75 -3.33 12.92 -12.42
N VAL A 76 -2.93 11.90 -11.66
CA VAL A 76 -3.70 11.45 -10.51
C VAL A 76 -2.89 11.40 -9.22
N ASN A 77 -3.58 11.62 -8.11
CA ASN A 77 -3.08 11.23 -6.80
C ASN A 77 -3.06 9.69 -6.66
N CYS A 78 -2.21 9.17 -5.76
CA CYS A 78 -2.03 7.74 -5.55
C CYS A 78 -3.32 7.01 -5.15
N TYR A 79 -4.25 7.66 -4.45
CA TYR A 79 -5.54 7.05 -4.09
C TYR A 79 -6.36 6.60 -5.30
N VAL A 80 -6.26 7.34 -6.42
CA VAL A 80 -7.12 7.17 -7.60
C VAL A 80 -6.43 6.35 -8.70
N TYR A 81 -5.16 5.98 -8.50
CA TYR A 81 -4.31 5.38 -9.52
C TYR A 81 -4.94 4.14 -10.17
N PHE A 82 -5.43 3.20 -9.35
CA PHE A 82 -5.96 1.93 -9.86
C PHE A 82 -7.30 2.10 -10.58
N GLY A 83 -8.17 2.99 -10.09
CA GLY A 83 -9.43 3.33 -10.77
C GLY A 83 -9.17 3.99 -12.13
N ALA A 84 -8.28 4.97 -12.16
CA ALA A 84 -7.95 5.71 -13.38
C ALA A 84 -7.26 4.84 -14.44
N ARG A 85 -6.29 3.99 -14.05
CA ARG A 85 -5.48 3.17 -14.97
C ARG A 85 -6.31 2.29 -15.91
N LYS A 86 -7.51 1.89 -15.50
CA LYS A 86 -8.40 1.03 -16.30
C LYS A 86 -8.96 1.75 -17.54
N ARG A 87 -9.02 3.10 -17.53
CA ARG A 87 -9.81 3.87 -18.51
C ARG A 87 -9.17 5.13 -19.07
N THR A 88 -7.88 5.40 -18.82
CA THR A 88 -7.15 6.51 -19.45
C THR A 88 -6.40 6.06 -20.70
N LYS A 89 -6.10 7.00 -21.61
CA LYS A 89 -5.07 6.79 -22.64
C LYS A 89 -3.68 6.66 -21.99
N ASP A 90 -3.35 7.66 -21.18
CA ASP A 90 -2.06 7.78 -20.49
C ASP A 90 -2.29 8.26 -19.06
N LEU A 91 -1.54 7.71 -18.12
CA LEU A 91 -1.69 7.98 -16.69
C LEU A 91 -0.37 8.42 -16.09
N LEU A 92 -0.39 9.58 -15.42
CA LEU A 92 0.73 10.13 -14.68
C LEU A 92 0.34 10.25 -13.21
N VAL A 93 1.29 10.05 -12.31
CA VAL A 93 1.08 10.26 -10.87
C VAL A 93 1.54 11.65 -10.47
N SER A 94 0.95 12.26 -9.43
CA SER A 94 1.34 13.60 -8.96
C SER A 94 2.84 13.72 -8.61
N SER A 95 3.45 12.61 -8.19
CA SER A 95 4.90 12.52 -7.90
C SER A 95 5.79 12.51 -9.16
N TYR A 96 5.23 12.32 -10.35
CA TYR A 96 5.97 12.27 -11.61
C TYR A 96 6.58 13.64 -11.93
N GLY A 97 7.85 13.64 -12.39
CA GLY A 97 8.55 14.85 -12.80
C GLY A 97 8.77 15.89 -11.70
N GLY A 98 9.21 15.47 -10.52
CA GLY A 98 9.63 16.36 -9.42
C GLY A 98 11.09 16.08 -9.04
N GLY A 99 11.88 17.14 -8.84
CA GLY A 99 13.32 17.09 -8.56
C GLY A 99 13.76 16.20 -7.39
N LEU A 100 15.09 16.13 -7.16
CA LEU A 100 15.88 15.04 -6.52
C LEU A 100 16.50 14.03 -7.52
N GLY A 101 16.78 14.47 -8.76
CA GLY A 101 17.47 13.66 -9.78
C GLY A 101 16.56 13.01 -10.82
N PHE A 102 15.24 13.16 -10.70
CA PHE A 102 14.30 12.76 -11.74
C PHE A 102 14.25 13.80 -12.87
N LYS A 103 14.09 13.33 -14.12
CA LYS A 103 13.96 14.21 -15.29
C LYS A 103 12.69 15.05 -15.18
N GLU A 104 12.79 16.31 -15.57
CA GLU A 104 11.63 17.18 -15.76
C GLU A 104 10.67 16.59 -16.79
N ILE A 105 9.40 16.98 -16.68
CA ILE A 105 8.35 16.52 -17.59
C ILE A 105 8.59 17.16 -18.96
N PRO A 106 8.69 16.36 -20.04
CA PRO A 106 8.79 16.90 -21.38
C PRO A 106 7.62 17.85 -21.69
N PRO A 107 7.86 19.04 -22.27
CA PRO A 107 6.79 20.02 -22.54
C PRO A 107 5.67 19.46 -23.42
N GLU A 108 6.00 18.58 -24.35
CA GLU A 108 5.03 17.89 -25.21
C GLU A 108 4.06 17.04 -24.39
N GLN A 109 4.58 16.28 -23.44
CA GLN A 109 3.78 15.45 -22.53
C GLN A 109 2.94 16.31 -21.59
N ALA A 110 3.50 17.41 -21.09
CA ALA A 110 2.76 18.34 -20.23
C ALA A 110 1.55 18.96 -20.93
N ARG A 111 1.64 19.24 -22.23
CA ARG A 111 0.55 19.76 -23.06
C ARG A 111 -0.54 18.73 -23.36
N LEU A 112 -0.23 17.44 -23.34
CA LEU A 112 -1.20 16.38 -23.61
C LEU A 112 -2.13 16.10 -22.42
N VAL A 113 -1.74 16.49 -21.20
CA VAL A 113 -2.59 16.31 -20.02
C VAL A 113 -3.90 17.08 -20.18
N SER A 114 -5.02 16.35 -20.18
CA SER A 114 -6.37 16.92 -20.29
C SER A 114 -7.04 17.08 -18.93
N LYS A 115 -6.72 16.22 -17.96
CA LYS A 115 -7.34 16.23 -16.63
C LYS A 115 -6.35 16.00 -15.50
N MET A 116 -6.69 16.49 -14.31
CA MET A 116 -6.05 16.11 -13.06
C MET A 116 -7.08 15.67 -12.03
N ILE A 117 -6.80 14.60 -11.30
CA ILE A 117 -7.56 14.20 -10.11
C ILE A 117 -6.55 14.12 -8.95
N ILE A 118 -6.37 15.24 -8.28
CA ILE A 118 -5.30 15.44 -7.30
C ILE A 118 -5.86 16.02 -6.01
N ARG A 119 -5.03 16.06 -4.97
CA ARG A 119 -5.42 16.77 -3.75
C ARG A 119 -5.41 18.27 -3.98
N GLU A 120 -6.26 18.97 -3.25
CA GLU A 120 -6.33 20.43 -3.34
C GLU A 120 -4.97 21.09 -3.01
N ASP A 121 -4.25 20.57 -2.02
CA ASP A 121 -2.92 21.07 -1.62
C ASP A 121 -1.82 20.80 -2.67
N GLU A 122 -2.03 19.85 -3.59
CA GLU A 122 -1.11 19.54 -4.69
C GLU A 122 -1.31 20.47 -5.91
N PHE A 123 -2.40 21.24 -5.97
CA PHE A 123 -2.78 21.99 -7.17
C PHE A 123 -1.71 22.97 -7.63
N PHE A 124 -1.17 23.80 -6.73
CA PHE A 124 -0.14 24.78 -7.09
C PHE A 124 1.11 24.13 -7.68
N LEU A 125 1.53 23.00 -7.12
CA LEU A 125 2.67 22.24 -7.63
C LEU A 125 2.36 21.67 -9.02
N MET A 126 1.17 21.08 -9.21
CA MET A 126 0.78 20.49 -10.48
C MET A 126 0.57 21.56 -11.56
N GLN A 127 -0.02 22.70 -11.21
CA GLN A 127 -0.16 23.84 -12.11
C GLN A 127 1.22 24.35 -12.56
N SER A 128 2.21 24.39 -11.67
CA SER A 128 3.58 24.75 -12.03
C SER A 128 4.24 23.72 -12.96
N LYS A 129 3.96 22.42 -12.80
CA LYS A 129 4.54 21.35 -13.63
C LYS A 129 3.93 21.26 -15.02
N TYR A 130 2.61 21.38 -15.10
CA TYR A 130 1.86 21.11 -16.32
C TYR A 130 1.43 22.38 -17.06
N GLY A 131 1.37 23.53 -16.37
CA GLY A 131 0.89 24.79 -16.94
C GLY A 131 -0.56 24.73 -17.43
N GLY A 132 -1.02 25.80 -18.06
CA GLY A 132 -2.38 25.92 -18.60
C GLY A 132 -3.40 26.48 -17.60
N GLN A 133 -4.60 26.72 -18.10
CA GLN A 133 -5.76 27.11 -17.30
C GLN A 133 -6.54 25.85 -16.92
N TRP A 134 -7.02 25.79 -15.69
CA TRP A 134 -7.65 24.60 -15.12
C TRP A 134 -8.95 25.00 -14.45
N LYS A 135 -10.00 24.25 -14.77
CA LYS A 135 -11.33 24.43 -14.22
C LYS A 135 -11.68 23.26 -13.33
N ILE A 136 -12.20 23.56 -12.14
CA ILE A 136 -12.73 22.55 -11.23
C ILE A 136 -14.07 22.05 -11.77
N THR A 137 -14.22 20.74 -11.91
CA THR A 137 -15.45 20.11 -12.42
C THR A 137 -16.17 19.26 -11.40
N ASP A 138 -15.46 18.70 -10.42
CA ASP A 138 -16.04 17.94 -9.32
C ASP A 138 -15.04 17.84 -8.15
N GLU A 139 -15.55 17.43 -6.98
CA GLU A 139 -14.76 17.20 -5.78
C GLU A 139 -15.27 15.96 -5.04
N PHE A 140 -14.34 15.20 -4.45
CA PHE A 140 -14.62 14.03 -3.65
C PHE A 140 -13.92 14.12 -2.30
N SER A 141 -14.69 14.07 -1.23
CA SER A 141 -14.15 14.01 0.13
C SER A 141 -13.80 12.58 0.49
N LEU A 142 -12.53 12.32 0.74
CA LEU A 142 -12.00 11.03 1.14
C LEU A 142 -11.85 10.99 2.67
N PRO A 143 -12.63 10.19 3.40
CA PRO A 143 -12.42 10.03 4.83
C PRO A 143 -11.07 9.33 5.08
N LEU A 144 -10.18 10.00 5.83
CA LEU A 144 -8.88 9.45 6.20
C LEU A 144 -9.05 8.69 7.52
N LYS A 145 -9.43 7.40 7.43
CA LYS A 145 -9.49 6.55 8.62
C LYS A 145 -8.08 6.18 9.09
N ASP A 146 -7.85 6.34 10.39
CA ASP A 146 -6.61 5.95 11.05
C ASP A 146 -6.63 4.44 11.32
N TYR A 147 -6.15 3.65 10.36
CA TYR A 147 -6.17 2.18 10.46
C TYR A 147 -5.10 1.60 11.40
N GLY A 148 -4.50 2.42 12.28
CA GLY A 148 -3.79 1.99 13.49
C GLY A 148 -2.55 1.10 13.35
N PHE A 149 -2.25 0.55 12.18
CA PHE A 149 -1.22 -0.48 12.06
C PHE A 149 0.06 -0.02 11.35
N PHE A 150 0.01 0.91 10.39
CA PHE A 150 1.22 1.34 9.67
C PHE A 150 1.19 2.76 9.06
N ASN A 151 0.19 3.59 9.36
CA ASN A 151 0.19 4.99 8.90
C ASN A 151 0.99 5.86 9.87
N TYR A 152 2.32 5.87 9.72
CA TYR A 152 3.16 6.92 10.31
C TYR A 152 2.90 8.26 9.61
N ARG A 153 1.75 8.88 9.90
CA ARG A 153 1.49 10.29 9.61
C ARG A 153 2.02 11.12 10.76
N PHE A 154 3.34 11.22 10.87
CA PHE A 154 3.95 12.11 11.86
C PHE A 154 3.55 13.56 11.53
N GLY A 155 2.63 14.13 12.33
CA GLY A 155 2.23 15.53 12.26
C GLY A 155 1.10 15.88 11.30
N ASP A 156 0.43 14.91 10.65
CA ASP A 156 -0.77 15.16 9.83
C ASP A 156 -2.03 14.73 10.59
N PHE A 157 -2.71 15.72 11.19
CA PHE A 157 -3.94 15.53 11.99
C PHE A 157 -5.22 15.55 11.16
N ARG A 158 -5.14 15.54 9.83
CA ARG A 158 -6.32 15.59 8.96
C ARG A 158 -7.14 14.31 9.08
N VAL A 159 -8.44 14.48 9.30
CA VAL A 159 -9.44 13.40 9.38
C VAL A 159 -10.05 13.07 8.01
N TRP A 160 -9.83 13.95 7.02
CA TRP A 160 -10.28 13.78 5.64
C TRP A 160 -9.29 14.42 4.66
N ASP A 161 -9.35 13.96 3.42
CA ASP A 161 -8.70 14.54 2.26
C ASP A 161 -9.76 14.99 1.25
N SER A 162 -9.41 15.91 0.37
CA SER A 162 -10.22 16.26 -0.79
C SER A 162 -9.46 15.88 -2.05
N LEU A 163 -10.12 15.14 -2.94
CA LEU A 163 -9.68 14.91 -4.31
C LEU A 163 -10.51 15.81 -5.21
N VAL A 164 -9.84 16.66 -5.98
CA VAL A 164 -10.48 17.63 -6.87
C VAL A 164 -10.19 17.26 -8.32
N VAL A 165 -11.22 17.30 -9.16
CA VAL A 165 -11.11 17.10 -10.60
C VAL A 165 -10.89 18.45 -11.27
N TYR A 166 -9.77 18.57 -11.96
CA TYR A 166 -9.42 19.70 -12.79
C TYR A 166 -9.46 19.27 -14.26
N GLU A 167 -10.21 19.98 -15.07
CA GLU A 167 -10.17 19.87 -16.53
C GLU A 167 -9.42 21.06 -17.11
N ARG A 168 -8.58 20.83 -18.12
CA ARG A 168 -7.84 21.89 -18.78
C ARG A 168 -8.81 22.69 -19.67
N ASP A 169 -8.85 24.00 -19.48
CA ASP A 169 -9.51 24.90 -20.45
C ASP A 169 -8.60 25.00 -21.69
N GLU A 170 -9.17 24.70 -22.87
CA GLU A 170 -8.47 24.73 -24.17
C GLU A 170 -7.77 26.06 -24.46
#